data_AF-A0A5J4G0U6-F1
#
_entry.id   AF-A0A5J4G0U6-F1
#
_cell.length_a   1.000
_cell.length_b   1.000
_cell.length_c   1.000
_cell.angle_alpha   90.00
_cell.angle_beta   90.00
_cell.angle_gamma   90.00
#
_symmetry.space_group_name_H-M   'P 1'
#
loop_
_entity.id
_entity.type
_entity.pdbx_description
1 polymer ?
#
loop_
_entity_poly.entity_id
_entity_poly.type
_entity_poly.pdbx_seq_one_letter_code
_entity_poly.pdbx_strand_id
1 'polypeptide(L)'
;MIKSPYIIFYNHSENANLFNDIELKEENILFFHAVTKQFLKKSELETLSIEPLIDYNIPKLWLKEDSSSRMIKVWENTPDEIEYISLGENGAKLIDKNILNLDSFTLSQSQKDKISKSNFTKNIDGYLNEYELTSVEIYPNLNERLLLCKKFNKNVDPAKDILFNEKLPLEYKTYVKIVSGKFPLADLGY
;
A
#
# COMPACT_ATOMS: atom_id res chain seq x y z
N MET A 1 -5.81 -15.01 12.48
CA MET A 1 -5.37 -14.90 11.07
C MET A 1 -5.91 -13.61 10.48
N ILE A 2 -5.14 -12.93 9.61
CA ILE A 2 -5.66 -11.77 8.86
C ILE A 2 -6.76 -12.19 7.88
N LYS A 3 -7.72 -11.29 7.68
CA LYS A 3 -8.88 -11.47 6.82
C LYS A 3 -8.48 -11.35 5.36
N SER A 4 -9.05 -12.18 4.48
CA SER A 4 -8.95 -11.94 3.04
C SER A 4 -9.63 -10.60 2.69
N PRO A 5 -9.02 -9.73 1.88
CA PRO A 5 -7.90 -10.00 0.98
C PRO A 5 -6.56 -9.39 1.43
N TYR A 6 -6.33 -9.25 2.75
CA TYR A 6 -5.09 -8.68 3.27
C TYR A 6 -3.92 -9.65 3.20
N ILE A 7 -2.73 -9.11 2.94
CA ILE A 7 -1.43 -9.79 2.93
C ILE A 7 -0.43 -8.97 3.75
N ILE A 8 0.50 -9.66 4.40
CA ILE A 8 1.65 -9.07 5.10
C ILE A 8 2.85 -9.18 4.17
N PHE A 9 3.54 -8.06 3.95
CA PHE A 9 4.76 -8.00 3.17
C PHE A 9 5.94 -7.85 4.11
N TYR A 10 6.98 -8.66 3.90
CA TYR A 10 8.20 -8.64 4.71
C TYR A 10 9.38 -8.16 3.87
N ASN A 11 10.30 -7.43 4.49
CA ASN A 11 11.57 -7.05 3.89
C ASN A 11 12.61 -8.16 4.12
N HIS A 12 12.69 -9.10 3.18
CA HIS A 12 13.77 -10.08 3.10
C HIS A 12 14.45 -9.92 1.73
N SER A 13 15.22 -8.84 1.57
CA SER A 13 15.82 -8.45 0.30
C SER A 13 17.27 -8.94 0.09
N GLU A 14 17.77 -9.84 0.94
CA GLU A 14 19.14 -10.35 0.83
C GLU A 14 19.21 -11.75 0.21
N ASN A 15 19.92 -11.82 -0.92
CA ASN A 15 20.37 -13.02 -1.65
C ASN A 15 19.28 -14.00 -2.11
N ALA A 16 19.02 -13.98 -3.41
CA ALA A 16 18.05 -14.80 -4.16
C ALA A 16 18.19 -16.34 -4.03
N ASN A 17 19.12 -16.85 -3.20
CA ASN A 17 19.47 -18.27 -3.13
C ASN A 17 19.39 -18.88 -1.71
N LEU A 18 18.91 -18.16 -0.69
CA LEU A 18 18.93 -18.64 0.69
C LEU A 18 17.58 -18.44 1.40
N PHE A 19 16.50 -18.98 0.83
CA PHE A 19 15.25 -19.17 1.58
C PHE A 19 15.36 -20.25 2.68
N ASN A 20 16.51 -20.91 2.80
CA ASN A 20 16.71 -22.06 3.67
C ASN A 20 16.79 -21.72 5.17
N ASP A 21 16.98 -20.45 5.54
CA ASP A 21 17.14 -20.01 6.95
C ASP A 21 16.40 -18.70 7.26
N ILE A 22 15.20 -18.51 6.70
CA ILE A 22 14.41 -17.29 6.98
C ILE A 22 13.65 -17.44 8.30
N GLU A 23 14.02 -16.61 9.26
CA GLU A 23 13.23 -16.35 10.46
C GLU A 23 12.40 -15.07 10.25
N LEU A 24 11.07 -15.21 10.25
CA LEU A 24 10.17 -14.07 10.18
C LEU A 24 10.16 -13.35 11.52
N LYS A 25 10.37 -12.03 11.51
CA LYS A 25 10.33 -11.17 12.69
C LYS A 25 9.46 -9.97 12.44
N GLU A 26 8.91 -9.40 13.50
CA GLU A 26 8.00 -8.26 13.38
C GLU A 26 8.69 -7.03 12.80
N GLU A 27 9.95 -6.78 13.16
CA GLU A 27 10.77 -5.70 12.62
C GLU A 27 11.01 -5.80 11.10
N ASN A 28 10.82 -6.99 10.53
CA ASN A 28 10.93 -7.21 9.09
C ASN A 28 9.62 -6.94 8.36
N ILE A 29 8.51 -6.69 9.05
CA ILE A 29 7.24 -6.35 8.40
C ILE A 29 7.40 -5.00 7.71
N LEU A 30 7.22 -5.01 6.39
CA LEU A 30 7.29 -3.84 5.55
C LEU A 30 5.97 -3.07 5.56
N PHE A 31 4.85 -3.77 5.30
CA PHE A 31 3.49 -3.22 5.40
C PHE A 31 2.42 -4.31 5.33
N PHE A 32 1.18 -3.91 5.63
CA PHE A 32 -0.04 -4.70 5.45
C PHE A 32 -0.88 -4.07 4.35
N HIS A 33 -1.37 -4.86 3.40
CA HIS A 33 -2.21 -4.30 2.33
C HIS A 33 -3.25 -5.27 1.79
N ALA A 34 -4.40 -4.74 1.38
CA ALA A 34 -5.43 -5.50 0.69
C ALA A 34 -5.07 -5.63 -0.80
N VAL A 35 -5.12 -6.84 -1.34
CA VAL A 35 -4.76 -7.08 -2.76
C VAL A 35 -5.93 -7.62 -3.56
N THR A 36 -5.96 -7.31 -4.84
CA THR A 36 -6.92 -7.96 -5.76
C THR A 36 -6.53 -9.41 -6.05
N LYS A 37 -7.51 -10.22 -6.46
CA LYS A 37 -7.24 -11.56 -7.02
C LYS A 37 -6.34 -11.51 -8.26
N GLN A 38 -6.33 -10.39 -8.99
CA GLN A 38 -5.46 -10.19 -10.14
C GLN A 38 -3.98 -10.21 -9.73
N PHE A 39 -3.63 -9.55 -8.62
CA PHE A 39 -2.27 -9.58 -8.08
C PHE A 39 -1.81 -11.03 -7.85
N LEU A 40 -2.59 -11.80 -7.09
CA LEU A 40 -2.27 -13.20 -6.80
C LEU A 40 -2.11 -14.09 -8.05
N LYS A 41 -2.86 -13.82 -9.12
CA LYS A 41 -2.80 -14.61 -10.36
C LYS A 41 -1.63 -14.24 -11.27
N LYS A 42 -1.21 -12.97 -11.26
CA LYS A 42 -0.14 -12.45 -12.11
C LYS A 42 1.23 -12.52 -11.44
N SER A 43 1.28 -12.55 -10.12
CA SER A 43 2.54 -12.70 -9.37
C SER A 43 3.10 -14.10 -9.49
N GLU A 44 4.42 -14.20 -9.60
CA GLU A 44 5.16 -15.45 -9.44
C GLU A 44 5.25 -15.76 -7.94
N LEU A 45 4.46 -16.74 -7.49
CA LEU A 45 4.34 -17.10 -6.09
C LEU A 45 4.88 -18.52 -5.87
N GLU A 46 5.73 -18.66 -4.86
CA GLU A 46 6.20 -19.94 -4.34
C GLU A 46 5.78 -20.07 -2.87
N THR A 47 5.30 -21.25 -2.49
CA THR A 47 5.00 -21.56 -1.08
C THR A 47 6.25 -22.11 -0.42
N LEU A 48 6.72 -21.43 0.61
CA LEU A 48 7.87 -21.86 1.41
C LEU A 48 7.41 -22.60 2.67
N SER A 49 8.17 -23.63 3.07
CA SER A 49 8.00 -24.32 4.36
C SER A 49 8.75 -23.57 5.47
N ILE A 50 8.25 -22.40 5.84
CA ILE A 50 8.75 -21.59 6.97
C ILE A 50 7.70 -21.51 8.08
N GLU A 51 8.14 -21.40 9.33
CA GLU A 51 7.24 -21.17 10.45
C GLU A 51 6.62 -19.76 10.32
N PRO A 52 5.29 -19.63 10.40
CA PRO A 52 4.64 -18.33 10.33
C PRO A 52 4.94 -17.50 11.58
N LEU A 53 5.09 -16.19 11.42
CA LEU A 53 5.15 -15.28 12.57
C LEU A 53 3.80 -15.29 13.31
N ILE A 54 3.84 -15.62 14.59
CA ILE A 54 2.70 -15.59 15.53
C ILE A 54 2.84 -14.32 16.37
N ASP A 55 1.73 -13.64 16.68
CA ASP A 55 1.66 -12.48 17.60
C ASP A 55 2.30 -11.14 17.14
N TYR A 56 2.27 -10.81 15.84
CA TYR A 56 2.64 -9.47 15.35
C TYR A 56 1.58 -8.39 15.67
N ASN A 57 2.02 -7.13 15.80
CA ASN A 57 1.11 -6.01 15.98
C ASN A 57 0.35 -5.70 14.68
N ILE A 58 -0.98 -5.74 14.78
CA ILE A 58 -1.87 -5.50 13.65
C ILE A 58 -2.28 -4.02 13.63
N PRO A 59 -2.19 -3.34 12.47
CA PRO A 59 -2.66 -1.97 12.35
C PRO A 59 -4.16 -1.86 12.65
N LYS A 60 -4.51 -1.02 13.62
CA LYS A 60 -5.90 -0.68 13.95
C LYS A 60 -6.40 0.55 13.21
N LEU A 61 -5.49 1.45 12.88
CA LEU A 61 -5.79 2.73 12.24
C LEU A 61 -5.32 2.73 10.79
N TRP A 62 -6.17 3.24 9.92
CA TRP A 62 -5.96 3.23 8.46
C TRP A 62 -6.36 4.56 7.86
N LEU A 63 -5.71 4.92 6.75
CA LEU A 63 -6.02 6.12 6.00
C LEU A 63 -7.03 5.79 4.90
N LYS A 64 -8.20 6.43 4.97
CA LYS A 64 -9.28 6.29 4.00
C LYS A 64 -9.36 7.54 3.15
N GLU A 65 -9.01 7.40 1.87
CA GLU A 65 -9.21 8.43 0.87
C GLU A 65 -10.70 8.80 0.74
N ASP A 66 -10.95 10.05 0.43
CA ASP A 66 -12.27 10.54 0.10
C ASP A 66 -12.63 10.25 -1.36
N SER A 67 -13.92 10.26 -1.66
CA SER A 67 -14.46 9.88 -2.97
C SER A 67 -14.47 11.03 -3.98
N SER A 68 -13.86 12.15 -3.64
CA SER A 68 -13.65 13.29 -4.52
C SER A 68 -12.60 12.94 -5.59
N SER A 69 -12.52 13.77 -6.63
CA SER A 69 -11.50 13.65 -7.67
C SER A 69 -10.80 14.98 -7.85
N ARG A 70 -9.50 14.95 -8.14
CA ARG A 70 -8.69 16.14 -8.38
C ARG A 70 -7.70 15.93 -9.51
N MET A 71 -7.29 17.03 -10.12
CA MET A 71 -6.14 17.03 -11.03
C MET A 71 -4.85 16.95 -10.23
N ILE A 72 -4.00 16.01 -10.58
CA ILE A 72 -2.64 15.88 -10.07
C ILE A 72 -1.69 16.26 -11.20
N LYS A 73 -0.71 17.10 -10.89
CA LYS A 73 0.41 17.39 -11.75
C LYS A 73 1.70 17.09 -10.99
N VAL A 74 2.58 16.30 -11.59
CA VAL A 74 3.86 15.90 -10.99
C VAL A 74 5.01 16.29 -11.89
N TRP A 75 6.17 16.56 -11.27
CA TRP A 75 7.40 17.00 -11.94
C TRP A 75 7.19 18.22 -12.85
N GLU A 76 6.47 19.21 -12.34
CA GLU A 76 6.13 20.43 -13.06
C GLU A 76 7.33 21.13 -13.68
N ASN A 77 7.18 21.58 -14.92
CA ASN A 77 8.22 22.27 -15.70
C ASN A 77 9.47 21.40 -15.97
N THR A 78 9.33 20.08 -15.97
CA THR A 78 10.37 19.14 -16.38
C THR A 78 9.93 18.34 -17.62
N PRO A 79 10.86 17.71 -18.35
CA PRO A 79 10.52 16.80 -19.46
C PRO A 79 9.67 15.59 -19.03
N ASP A 80 9.60 15.32 -17.72
CA ASP A 80 8.89 14.20 -17.14
C ASP A 80 7.49 14.57 -16.61
N GLU A 81 7.01 15.80 -16.85
CA GLU A 81 5.72 16.27 -16.35
C GLU A 81 4.58 15.33 -16.76
N ILE A 82 3.78 14.89 -15.78
CA ILE A 82 2.56 14.12 -16.00
C ILE A 82 1.43 14.79 -15.23
N GLU A 83 0.33 15.04 -15.94
CA GLU A 83 -0.92 15.54 -15.37
C GLU A 83 -2.01 14.47 -15.51
N TYR A 84 -2.82 14.18 -14.49
CA TYR A 84 -3.88 13.18 -14.55
C TYR A 84 -4.90 13.36 -13.42
N ILE A 85 -6.08 12.74 -13.56
CA ILE A 85 -7.12 12.76 -12.52
C ILE A 85 -6.86 11.62 -11.54
N SER A 86 -6.82 11.94 -10.25
CA SER A 86 -6.76 10.98 -9.14
C SER A 86 -7.93 11.18 -8.19
N LEU A 87 -8.23 10.14 -7.40
CA LEU A 87 -9.15 10.27 -6.27
C LEU A 87 -8.48 11.04 -5.10
N GLY A 88 -9.33 11.66 -4.29
CA GLY A 88 -8.97 12.35 -3.04
C GLY A 88 -8.92 13.89 -3.13
N GLU A 89 -9.05 14.58 -1.99
CA GLU A 89 -8.83 16.04 -1.84
C GLU A 89 -7.72 16.34 -0.82
N ASN A 90 -6.49 15.95 -1.14
CA ASN A 90 -5.28 16.27 -0.37
C ASN A 90 -5.40 15.99 1.14
N GLY A 91 -5.48 14.70 1.48
CA GLY A 91 -5.67 14.25 2.84
C GLY A 91 -6.42 12.93 2.88
N ALA A 92 -6.78 12.51 4.09
CA ALA A 92 -7.57 11.30 4.29
C ALA A 92 -8.43 11.39 5.56
N LYS A 93 -9.32 10.43 5.75
CA LYS A 93 -9.95 10.14 7.04
C LYS A 93 -9.13 9.08 7.75
N LEU A 94 -8.78 9.31 9.01
CA LEU A 94 -8.23 8.26 9.85
C LEU A 94 -9.38 7.43 10.40
N ILE A 95 -9.37 6.13 10.15
CA ILE A 95 -10.44 5.22 10.56
C ILE A 95 -9.90 4.07 11.42
N ASP A 96 -10.72 3.59 12.34
CA ASP A 96 -10.51 2.30 13.00
C ASP A 96 -11.05 1.19 12.09
N LYS A 97 -10.18 0.24 11.73
CA LYS A 97 -10.53 -0.90 10.89
C LYS A 97 -9.84 -2.16 11.42
N ASN A 98 -10.65 -3.15 11.75
CA ASN A 98 -10.17 -4.46 12.16
C ASN A 98 -10.01 -5.39 10.95
N ILE A 99 -8.79 -5.86 10.72
CA ILE A 99 -8.45 -6.79 9.62
C ILE A 99 -8.27 -8.24 10.09
N LEU A 100 -8.63 -8.58 11.32
CA LEU A 100 -8.59 -9.97 11.81
C LEU A 100 -9.85 -10.74 11.41
N ASN A 101 -9.67 -12.03 11.12
CA ASN A 101 -10.78 -12.99 11.19
C ASN A 101 -11.13 -13.17 12.67
N LEU A 102 -12.25 -12.58 13.11
CA LEU A 102 -12.88 -12.95 14.37
C LEU A 102 -13.67 -14.24 14.13
N ASP A 103 -13.49 -15.23 15.01
CA ASP A 103 -14.29 -16.44 14.97
C ASP A 103 -15.78 -16.08 14.99
N SER A 104 -16.54 -16.81 14.17
CA SER A 104 -17.83 -16.45 13.58
C SER A 104 -19.03 -16.38 14.54
N PHE A 105 -18.92 -15.74 15.70
CA PHE A 105 -20.00 -15.67 16.71
C PHE A 105 -20.39 -14.29 17.21
N THR A 106 -19.75 -13.21 16.76
CA THR A 106 -20.17 -11.83 17.07
C THR A 106 -20.37 -11.00 15.80
N LEU A 107 -21.18 -11.51 14.87
CA LEU A 107 -21.69 -10.72 13.74
C LEU A 107 -22.87 -9.85 14.20
N SER A 108 -22.63 -8.91 15.11
CA SER A 108 -23.56 -7.80 15.36
C SER A 108 -23.02 -6.56 14.66
N GLN A 109 -23.55 -6.29 13.46
CA GLN A 109 -23.86 -4.98 12.82
C GLN A 109 -23.10 -3.66 13.19
N SER A 110 -21.90 -3.70 13.77
CA SER A 110 -21.25 -2.56 14.43
C SER A 110 -19.78 -2.33 14.03
N GLN A 111 -19.20 -3.16 13.15
CA GLN A 111 -17.86 -2.90 12.58
C GLN A 111 -17.95 -2.09 11.28
N LYS A 112 -18.71 -0.99 11.30
CA LYS A 112 -18.50 0.06 10.30
C LYS A 112 -17.18 0.75 10.65
N ASP A 113 -16.35 1.05 9.66
CA ASP A 113 -15.16 1.91 9.81
C ASP A 113 -15.51 3.09 10.72
N LYS A 114 -14.97 3.12 11.94
CA LYS A 114 -15.23 4.23 12.86
C LYS A 114 -14.29 5.34 12.48
N ILE A 115 -14.82 6.51 12.14
CA ILE A 115 -14.00 7.67 11.84
C ILE A 115 -13.36 8.14 13.15
N SER A 116 -12.05 7.97 13.26
CA SER A 116 -11.25 8.49 14.36
C SER A 116 -10.89 9.96 14.12
N LYS A 117 -10.66 10.35 12.85
CA LYS A 117 -10.43 11.74 12.45
C LYS A 117 -10.89 11.97 11.01
N SER A 118 -11.62 13.07 10.76
CA SER A 118 -12.21 13.34 9.44
C SER A 118 -11.27 14.03 8.45
N ASN A 119 -10.38 14.90 8.94
CA ASN A 119 -9.48 15.71 8.11
C ASN A 119 -8.04 15.45 8.56
N PHE A 120 -7.51 14.29 8.22
CA PHE A 120 -6.11 13.95 8.46
C PHE A 120 -5.25 14.56 7.36
N THR A 121 -4.31 15.42 7.74
CA THR A 121 -3.33 16.01 6.80
C THR A 121 -1.94 15.99 7.41
N LYS A 122 -0.90 15.75 6.61
CA LYS A 122 0.47 15.65 7.11
C LYS A 122 0.93 16.90 7.88
N ASN A 123 0.59 18.07 7.34
CA ASN A 123 0.99 19.37 7.91
C ASN A 123 0.44 19.60 9.33
N ILE A 124 -0.66 18.92 9.69
CA ILE A 124 -1.34 19.09 10.97
C ILE A 124 -1.06 17.90 11.90
N ASP A 125 -0.94 16.70 11.35
CA ASP A 125 -1.09 15.47 12.11
C ASP A 125 0.17 14.59 12.20
N GLY A 126 1.25 14.96 11.49
CA GLY A 126 2.49 14.20 11.54
C GLY A 126 2.38 12.83 10.85
N TYR A 127 2.88 11.78 11.50
CA TYR A 127 3.44 10.54 10.93
C TYR A 127 2.54 9.76 9.93
N LEU A 128 2.56 10.14 8.65
CA LEU A 128 1.94 9.38 7.55
C LEU A 128 2.45 7.95 7.41
N ASN A 129 3.72 7.71 7.76
CA ASN A 129 4.38 6.43 7.54
C ASN A 129 3.90 5.33 8.50
N GLU A 130 3.20 5.70 9.58
CA GLU A 130 2.64 4.75 10.55
C GLU A 130 1.34 4.09 10.07
N TYR A 131 0.70 4.67 9.04
CA TYR A 131 -0.61 4.24 8.57
C TYR A 131 -0.58 3.80 7.11
N GLU A 132 -1.31 2.72 6.81
CA GLU A 132 -1.54 2.22 5.46
C GLU A 132 -2.90 2.69 4.93
N LEU A 133 -3.01 2.80 3.60
CA LEU A 133 -4.25 3.14 2.94
C LEU A 133 -5.27 1.99 3.01
N THR A 134 -6.56 2.32 2.99
CA THR A 134 -7.63 1.33 2.90
C THR A 134 -7.90 0.82 1.48
N SER A 135 -7.15 1.33 0.49
CA SER A 135 -7.24 0.96 -0.91
C SER A 135 -6.99 -0.54 -1.11
N VAL A 136 -7.43 -1.05 -2.26
CA VAL A 136 -7.15 -2.43 -2.67
C VAL A 136 -6.27 -2.37 -3.90
N GLU A 137 -5.07 -2.90 -3.81
CA GLU A 137 -4.08 -2.75 -4.86
C GLU A 137 -4.21 -3.80 -5.97
N ILE A 138 -4.01 -3.33 -7.20
CA ILE A 138 -3.93 -4.15 -8.40
C ILE A 138 -2.49 -4.58 -8.67
N TYR A 139 -2.33 -5.57 -9.55
CA TYR A 139 -1.02 -6.12 -9.89
C TYR A 139 0.06 -5.07 -10.21
N PRO A 140 -0.13 -4.18 -11.19
CA PRO A 140 0.93 -3.28 -11.61
C PRO A 140 1.32 -2.27 -10.52
N ASN A 141 0.34 -1.69 -9.81
CA ASN A 141 0.61 -0.74 -8.73
C ASN A 141 1.45 -1.37 -7.62
N LEU A 142 1.00 -2.51 -7.09
CA LEU A 142 1.64 -3.13 -5.95
C LEU A 142 3.02 -3.67 -6.30
N ASN A 143 3.18 -4.25 -7.49
CA ASN A 143 4.47 -4.73 -7.95
C ASN A 143 5.50 -3.59 -8.05
N GLU A 144 5.09 -2.45 -8.60
CA GLU A 144 5.96 -1.27 -8.65
C GLU A 144 6.27 -0.73 -7.25
N ARG A 145 5.30 -0.68 -6.33
CA ARG A 145 5.54 -0.32 -4.93
C ARG A 145 6.58 -1.25 -4.29
N LEU A 146 6.51 -2.56 -4.51
CA LEU A 146 7.46 -3.54 -3.99
C LEU A 146 8.87 -3.34 -4.56
N LEU A 147 9.00 -3.05 -5.86
CA LEU A 147 10.28 -2.71 -6.49
C LEU A 147 10.89 -1.45 -5.87
N LEU A 148 10.07 -0.43 -5.64
CA LEU A 148 10.51 0.81 -4.98
C LEU A 148 10.92 0.55 -3.52
N CYS A 149 10.17 -0.27 -2.78
CA CYS A 149 10.54 -0.64 -1.41
C CYS A 149 11.88 -1.36 -1.35
N LYS A 150 12.12 -2.29 -2.29
CA LYS A 150 13.42 -2.97 -2.45
C LYS A 150 14.52 -1.95 -2.77
N LYS A 151 14.28 -1.05 -3.73
CA LYS A 151 15.25 -0.04 -4.16
C LYS A 151 15.66 0.91 -3.03
N PHE A 152 14.70 1.35 -2.21
CA PHE A 152 14.94 2.28 -1.11
C PHE A 152 15.24 1.59 0.23
N ASN A 153 15.17 0.26 0.28
CA ASN A 153 15.31 -0.57 1.48
C ASN A 153 14.44 -0.07 2.66
N LYS A 154 13.19 0.31 2.38
CA LYS A 154 12.21 0.79 3.37
C LYS A 154 10.80 0.73 2.82
N ASN A 155 9.79 0.83 3.68
CA ASN A 155 8.41 1.01 3.23
C ASN A 155 8.28 2.37 2.53
N VAL A 156 7.96 2.33 1.23
CA VAL A 156 7.53 3.49 0.45
C VAL A 156 6.14 3.22 -0.10
N ASP A 157 5.34 4.28 -0.22
CA ASP A 157 3.94 4.18 -0.64
C ASP A 157 3.62 5.35 -1.58
N PRO A 158 3.84 5.17 -2.90
CA PRO A 158 3.59 6.21 -3.88
C PRO A 158 2.12 6.67 -3.93
N ALA A 159 1.15 5.79 -3.69
CA ALA A 159 -0.26 6.18 -3.62
C ALA A 159 -0.50 7.17 -2.48
N LYS A 160 0.05 6.88 -1.30
CA LYS A 160 -0.02 7.77 -0.14
C LYS A 160 0.70 9.08 -0.41
N ASP A 161 1.90 9.03 -0.97
CA ASP A 161 2.67 10.23 -1.32
C ASP A 161 1.89 11.12 -2.31
N ILE A 162 1.21 10.53 -3.31
CA ILE A 162 0.30 11.26 -4.21
C ILE A 162 -0.91 11.83 -3.44
N LEU A 163 -1.56 11.02 -2.60
CA LEU A 163 -2.75 11.44 -1.84
C LEU A 163 -2.49 12.68 -0.99
N PHE A 164 -1.29 12.79 -0.41
CA PHE A 164 -0.89 13.90 0.46
C PHE A 164 -0.07 14.99 -0.24
N ASN A 165 0.00 15.00 -1.58
CA ASN A 165 0.75 15.99 -2.37
C ASN A 165 2.23 16.09 -2.00
N GLU A 166 2.85 14.95 -1.69
CA GLU A 166 4.28 14.89 -1.43
C GLU A 166 5.09 15.12 -2.70
N LYS A 167 6.30 15.65 -2.52
CA LYS A 167 7.25 15.76 -3.63
C LYS A 167 7.70 14.36 -4.05
N LEU A 168 7.26 13.92 -5.22
CA LEU A 168 7.58 12.59 -5.72
C LEU A 168 9.02 12.53 -6.30
N PRO A 169 9.84 11.56 -5.87
CA PRO A 169 11.11 11.29 -6.53
C PRO A 169 10.87 10.74 -7.96
N LEU A 170 11.80 11.00 -8.89
CA LEU A 170 11.67 10.54 -10.29
C LEU A 170 11.64 9.01 -10.39
N GLU A 171 12.16 8.31 -9.40
CA GLU A 171 12.06 6.87 -9.26
C GLU A 171 10.61 6.37 -9.30
N TYR A 172 9.62 7.17 -8.87
CA TYR A 172 8.21 6.79 -8.90
C TYR A 172 7.57 6.90 -10.29
N LYS A 173 8.34 7.27 -11.33
CA LYS A 173 7.83 7.53 -12.68
C LYS A 173 6.99 6.39 -13.24
N THR A 174 7.42 5.14 -13.10
CA THR A 174 6.65 3.99 -13.60
C THR A 174 5.33 3.86 -12.84
N TYR A 175 5.35 4.02 -11.51
CA TYR A 175 4.14 4.00 -10.69
C TYR A 175 3.14 5.06 -11.14
N VAL A 176 3.59 6.30 -11.30
CA VAL A 176 2.74 7.42 -11.77
C VAL A 176 2.16 7.12 -13.15
N LYS A 177 2.96 6.59 -14.08
CA LYS A 177 2.47 6.22 -15.41
C LYS A 177 1.34 5.18 -15.33
N ILE A 178 1.46 4.18 -14.47
CA ILE A 178 0.43 3.16 -14.24
C ILE A 178 -0.86 3.81 -13.75
N VAL A 179 -0.80 4.57 -12.64
CA VAL A 179 -2.02 5.15 -12.03
C VAL A 179 -2.62 6.29 -12.85
N SER A 180 -1.83 6.94 -13.71
CA SER A 180 -2.35 7.97 -14.63
C SER A 180 -3.30 7.41 -15.69
N GLY A 181 -3.21 6.11 -15.99
CA GLY A 181 -3.97 5.47 -17.07
C GLY A 181 -3.65 6.00 -18.49
N LYS A 182 -2.65 6.88 -18.64
CA LYS A 182 -2.27 7.51 -19.91
C LYS A 182 -1.36 6.64 -20.78
N PHE A 183 -0.78 5.59 -20.19
CA PHE A 183 0.19 4.72 -20.84
C PHE A 183 -0.33 3.29 -20.82
N PRO A 184 -0.26 2.56 -21.95
CA PRO A 184 -0.57 1.12 -21.96
C PRO A 184 0.31 0.37 -20.97
N LEU A 185 -0.28 -0.53 -20.18
CA LEU A 185 0.46 -1.34 -19.19
C LEU A 185 1.56 -2.19 -19.84
N ALA A 186 1.34 -2.68 -21.06
CA ALA A 186 2.31 -3.46 -21.81
C ALA A 186 3.62 -2.67 -22.07
N ASP A 187 3.52 -1.37 -22.32
CA ASP A 187 4.67 -0.48 -22.55
C ASP A 187 5.48 -0.24 -21.25
N LEU A 188 4.90 -0.60 -20.11
CA LEU A 188 5.49 -0.49 -18.77
C LEU A 188 5.93 -1.86 -18.22
N GLY A 189 5.76 -2.95 -18.98
CA GLY A 189 6.14 -4.30 -18.58
C GLY A 189 5.06 -5.10 -17.82
N TYR A 190 3.75 -4.78 -18.00
CA TYR A 190 2.62 -5.35 -17.23
C TYR A 190 1.45 -5.91 -18.06
#